data_AF-A0ABD2N8J0-F1
#
_entry.id   AF-A0ABD2N8J0-F1
#
_cell.length_a   1.000
_cell.length_b   1.000
_cell.length_c   1.000
_cell.angle_alpha   90.00
_cell.angle_beta   90.00
_cell.angle_gamma   90.00
#
_symmetry.space_group_name_H-M   'P 1'
#
loop_
_entity.id
_entity.type
_entity.pdbx_description
1 polymer ?
#
loop_
_entity_poly.entity_id
_entity_poly.type
_entity_poly.pdbx_seq_one_letter_code
_entity_poly.pdbx_strand_id
1 'polypeptide(L)'
;MQCARPLSILTDSGLSFVTTKEDLDRTCPSFQEALKCIRAYTRRCMSYDQRKHFKKLFHGTNLMVHELCKNGTYQEEYLTYAPCMKEVESQTKVCFTRYAEAMHDIQTKTNLEEEREEIMDTDIFTYEKRKRETADKGMRDVCCAFQEYLECSSSSTRKQCGEGAEKFSRKFLDQMSSALIRNHCHEYSPQVCGIDASPGSGSMILPSLTMILISLSHFLR
;
A
#
# COMPACT_ATOMS: atom_id res chain seq x y z
N MET A 1 9.99 7.26 24.23
CA MET A 1 10.60 5.98 23.78
C MET A 1 10.33 5.82 22.29
N GLN A 2 11.34 5.75 21.43
CA GLN A 2 11.17 5.63 19.96
C GLN A 2 11.59 4.25 19.45
N CYS A 3 10.88 3.18 19.86
CA CYS A 3 11.28 1.80 19.50
C CYS A 3 11.23 1.53 17.99
N ALA A 4 10.33 2.17 17.24
CA ALA A 4 10.12 1.89 15.80
C ALA A 4 11.12 2.58 14.87
N ARG A 5 11.94 3.52 15.39
CA ARG A 5 12.87 4.31 14.57
C ARG A 5 13.83 3.46 13.71
N PRO A 6 14.43 2.37 14.23
CA PRO A 6 15.28 1.52 13.39
C PRO A 6 14.53 0.81 12.27
N LEU A 7 13.21 0.68 12.34
CA LEU A 7 12.41 -0.01 11.32
C LEU A 7 11.89 0.93 10.23
N SER A 8 11.87 2.24 10.48
CA SER A 8 11.29 3.22 9.53
C SER A 8 12.03 3.23 8.20
N ILE A 9 13.32 2.90 8.23
CA ILE A 9 14.13 2.83 7.03
C ILE A 9 13.66 1.72 6.04
N LEU A 10 12.93 0.71 6.52
CA LEU A 10 12.29 -0.33 5.69
C LEU A 10 10.96 0.15 5.10
N THR A 11 10.36 1.21 5.66
CA THR A 11 9.04 1.74 5.27
C THR A 11 9.12 3.06 4.50
N ASP A 12 10.14 3.89 4.73
CA ASP A 12 10.17 5.30 4.31
C ASP A 12 10.82 5.53 2.94
N SER A 13 11.67 4.61 2.47
CA SER A 13 12.52 4.83 1.29
C SER A 13 12.58 3.66 0.31
N GLY A 14 11.76 2.62 0.47
CA GLY A 14 11.76 1.48 -0.45
C GLY A 14 13.11 0.78 -0.59
N LEU A 15 13.67 0.25 0.52
CA LEU A 15 14.79 -0.73 0.52
C LEU A 15 16.22 -0.24 0.25
N SER A 16 16.42 1.07 0.29
CA SER A 16 17.64 1.81 -0.03
C SER A 16 18.99 1.40 0.60
N PHE A 17 19.07 0.83 1.79
CA PHE A 17 20.30 0.94 2.61
C PHE A 17 20.96 -0.40 2.90
N VAL A 18 20.33 -1.50 2.49
CA VAL A 18 20.85 -2.85 2.71
C VAL A 18 20.86 -3.61 1.41
N THR A 19 21.90 -3.43 0.62
CA THR A 19 22.00 -4.07 -0.71
C THR A 19 22.85 -5.33 -0.69
N THR A 20 23.57 -5.57 0.40
CA THR A 20 24.51 -6.69 0.57
C THR A 20 24.18 -7.52 1.79
N LYS A 21 24.72 -8.75 1.82
CA LYS A 21 24.60 -9.63 2.99
C LYS A 21 25.32 -9.05 4.20
N GLU A 22 26.48 -8.44 3.96
CA GLU A 22 27.29 -7.81 5.00
C GLU A 22 26.55 -6.63 5.64
N ASP A 23 25.82 -5.84 4.84
CA ASP A 23 24.97 -4.78 5.35
C ASP A 23 23.80 -5.35 6.16
N LEU A 24 23.19 -6.46 5.74
CA LEU A 24 22.14 -7.14 6.51
C LEU A 24 22.68 -7.58 7.87
N ASP A 25 23.83 -8.27 7.89
CA ASP A 25 24.43 -8.80 9.11
C ASP A 25 24.77 -7.68 10.11
N ARG A 26 25.20 -6.50 9.62
CA ARG A 26 25.43 -5.32 10.45
C ARG A 26 24.13 -4.67 10.96
N THR A 27 23.05 -4.73 10.19
CA THR A 27 21.82 -3.98 10.46
C THR A 27 20.80 -4.76 11.28
N CYS A 28 20.70 -6.07 11.03
CA CYS A 28 19.74 -6.97 11.65
C CYS A 28 19.72 -6.95 13.19
N PRO A 29 20.87 -6.81 13.90
CA PRO A 29 20.84 -6.63 15.35
C PRO A 29 19.99 -5.44 15.80
N SER A 30 20.06 -4.32 15.08
CA SER A 30 19.28 -3.10 15.38
C SER A 30 17.78 -3.32 15.18
N PHE A 31 17.38 -4.01 14.09
CA PHE A 31 15.98 -4.35 13.87
C PHE A 31 15.45 -5.31 14.93
N GLN A 32 16.23 -6.32 15.31
CA GLN A 32 15.83 -7.28 16.33
C GLN A 32 15.67 -6.61 17.70
N GLU A 33 16.55 -5.68 18.06
CA GLU A 33 16.41 -4.87 19.28
C GLU A 33 15.18 -3.95 19.23
N ALA A 34 14.87 -3.36 18.08
CA ALA A 34 13.63 -2.60 17.89
C ALA A 34 12.38 -3.47 18.15
N LEU A 35 12.35 -4.69 17.59
CA LEU A 35 11.25 -5.64 17.84
C LEU A 35 11.16 -6.05 19.32
N LYS A 36 12.29 -6.25 20.01
CA LYS A 36 12.32 -6.54 21.46
C LYS A 36 11.78 -5.35 22.27
N CYS A 37 12.18 -4.13 21.94
CA CYS A 37 11.69 -2.89 22.55
C CYS A 37 10.17 -2.77 22.42
N ILE A 38 9.63 -2.96 21.21
CA ILE A 38 8.18 -2.93 20.95
C ILE A 38 7.45 -4.00 21.77
N ARG A 39 7.97 -5.23 21.83
CA ARG A 39 7.36 -6.31 22.64
C ARG A 39 7.40 -6.00 24.13
N ALA A 40 8.48 -5.43 24.66
CA ALA A 40 8.58 -5.04 26.06
C ALA A 40 7.60 -3.90 26.39
N TYR A 41 7.53 -2.88 25.52
CA TYR A 41 6.59 -1.78 25.64
C TYR A 41 5.14 -2.26 25.68
N THR A 42 4.73 -3.08 24.69
CA THR A 42 3.35 -3.60 24.60
C THR A 42 2.98 -4.52 25.77
N ARG A 43 3.95 -5.15 26.44
CA ARG A 43 3.70 -5.90 27.68
C ARG A 43 3.53 -5.02 28.90
N ARG A 44 4.23 -3.89 28.96
CA ARG A 44 4.25 -2.98 30.11
C ARG A 44 3.12 -1.96 30.08
N CYS A 45 2.73 -1.49 28.90
CA CYS A 45 1.89 -0.31 28.73
C CYS A 45 0.50 -0.60 28.15
N MET A 46 0.23 -1.82 27.68
CA MET A 46 -1.05 -2.17 27.05
C MET A 46 -1.79 -3.23 27.84
N SER A 47 -3.13 -3.17 27.80
CA SER A 47 -3.99 -4.25 28.27
C SER A 47 -3.84 -5.51 27.41
N TYR A 48 -4.41 -6.63 27.85
CA TYR A 48 -4.40 -7.87 27.08
C TYR A 48 -4.98 -7.68 25.67
N ASP A 49 -6.13 -7.02 25.54
CA ASP A 49 -6.81 -6.83 24.26
C ASP A 49 -6.08 -5.83 23.36
N GLN A 50 -5.59 -4.73 23.93
CA GLN A 50 -4.76 -3.76 23.21
C GLN A 50 -3.49 -4.44 22.68
N ARG A 51 -2.81 -5.26 23.49
CA ARG A 51 -1.62 -6.02 23.09
C ARG A 51 -1.95 -7.04 22.00
N LYS A 52 -3.08 -7.74 22.11
CA LYS A 52 -3.56 -8.70 21.10
C LYS A 52 -3.83 -8.00 19.77
N HIS A 53 -4.47 -6.84 19.79
CA HIS A 53 -4.71 -6.02 18.61
C HIS A 53 -3.40 -5.52 18.00
N PHE A 54 -2.52 -4.90 18.79
CA PHE A 54 -1.21 -4.43 18.34
C PHE A 54 -0.38 -5.56 17.71
N LYS A 55 -0.38 -6.76 18.31
CA LYS A 55 0.34 -7.92 17.74
C LYS A 55 -0.15 -8.26 16.34
N LYS A 56 -1.46 -8.13 16.06
CA LYS A 56 -2.00 -8.33 14.71
C LYS A 56 -1.54 -7.22 13.77
N LEU A 57 -1.62 -5.96 14.20
CA LEU A 57 -1.19 -4.79 13.42
C LEU A 57 0.25 -4.90 12.95
N PHE A 58 1.13 -5.33 13.86
CA PHE A 58 2.56 -5.35 13.67
C PHE A 58 3.11 -6.71 13.18
N HIS A 59 2.24 -7.68 12.91
CA HIS A 59 2.64 -9.03 12.54
C HIS A 59 3.46 -9.07 11.24
N GLY A 60 3.01 -8.33 10.20
CA GLY A 60 3.66 -8.29 8.89
C GLY A 60 5.09 -7.77 8.98
N THR A 61 5.28 -6.60 9.61
CA THR A 61 6.60 -6.02 9.89
C THR A 61 7.50 -6.97 10.66
N ASN A 62 6.98 -7.59 11.73
CA ASN A 62 7.77 -8.54 12.51
C ASN A 62 8.19 -9.75 11.66
N LEU A 63 7.27 -10.34 10.89
CA LEU A 63 7.58 -11.49 10.04
C LEU A 63 8.62 -11.13 8.97
N MET A 64 8.45 -10.00 8.28
CA MET A 64 9.40 -9.53 7.28
C MET A 64 10.81 -9.40 7.87
N VAL A 65 10.95 -8.73 9.01
CA VAL A 65 12.26 -8.58 9.67
C VAL A 65 12.88 -9.94 10.05
N HIS A 66 12.08 -10.92 10.51
CA HIS A 66 12.61 -12.27 10.80
C HIS A 66 13.09 -12.99 9.55
N GLU A 67 12.33 -12.95 8.46
CA GLU A 67 12.70 -13.60 7.19
C GLU A 67 13.90 -12.91 6.53
N LEU A 68 13.96 -11.58 6.57
CA LEU A 68 15.06 -10.79 6.01
C LEU A 68 16.37 -11.02 6.77
N CYS A 69 16.30 -11.16 8.10
CA CYS A 69 17.47 -11.31 8.98
C CYS A 69 17.88 -12.75 9.27
N LYS A 70 17.31 -13.72 8.54
CA LYS A 70 17.65 -15.13 8.66
C LYS A 70 18.08 -15.65 7.29
N ASN A 71 19.14 -16.46 7.26
CA ASN A 71 19.52 -17.17 6.03
C ASN A 71 18.34 -18.02 5.55
N GLY A 72 17.94 -17.83 4.30
CA GLY A 72 16.81 -18.51 3.69
C GLY A 72 16.43 -17.89 2.35
N THR A 73 15.44 -18.49 1.70
CA THR A 73 15.03 -18.13 0.34
C THR A 73 14.54 -16.70 0.21
N TYR A 74 13.89 -16.16 1.25
CA TYR A 74 13.43 -14.76 1.24
C TYR A 74 14.60 -13.77 1.25
N GLN A 75 15.62 -14.04 2.07
CA GLN A 75 16.84 -13.20 2.10
C GLN A 75 17.58 -13.27 0.76
N GLU A 76 17.68 -14.46 0.16
CA GLU A 76 18.30 -14.66 -1.16
C GLU A 76 17.54 -13.90 -2.27
N GLU A 77 16.21 -13.99 -2.29
CA GLU A 77 15.35 -13.24 -3.22
C GLU A 77 15.50 -11.72 -3.01
N TYR A 78 15.50 -11.26 -1.76
CA TYR A 78 15.77 -9.86 -1.44
C TYR A 78 17.12 -9.38 -2.00
N LEU A 79 18.20 -10.09 -1.69
CA LEU A 79 19.55 -9.75 -2.12
C LEU A 79 19.71 -9.79 -3.66
N THR A 80 18.90 -10.58 -4.35
CA THR A 80 18.86 -10.61 -5.82
C THR A 80 18.41 -9.28 -6.41
N TYR A 81 17.42 -8.62 -5.79
CA TYR A 81 16.85 -7.37 -6.32
C TYR A 81 17.40 -6.11 -5.66
N ALA A 82 17.93 -6.21 -4.44
CA ALA A 82 18.35 -5.07 -3.63
C ALA A 82 19.33 -4.11 -4.34
N PRO A 83 20.35 -4.55 -5.10
CA PRO A 83 21.24 -3.64 -5.82
C PRO A 83 20.50 -2.74 -6.83
N CYS A 84 19.58 -3.28 -7.62
CA CYS A 84 18.80 -2.47 -8.55
C CYS A 84 17.75 -1.61 -7.84
N MET A 85 17.13 -2.13 -6.78
CA MET A 85 16.18 -1.36 -5.98
C MET A 85 16.81 -0.12 -5.36
N LYS A 86 18.12 -0.14 -5.08
CA LYS A 86 18.89 1.03 -4.69
C LYS A 86 18.97 2.08 -5.81
N GLU A 87 19.13 1.69 -7.06
CA GLU A 87 19.21 2.61 -8.19
C GLU A 87 17.88 3.33 -8.45
N VAL A 88 16.74 2.68 -8.19
CA VAL A 88 15.38 3.23 -8.36
C VAL A 88 14.83 3.91 -7.10
N GLU A 89 15.63 4.01 -6.03
CA GLU A 89 15.24 4.59 -4.74
C GLU A 89 14.65 5.99 -4.91
N SER A 90 15.30 6.84 -5.71
CA SER A 90 14.87 8.24 -5.84
C SER A 90 13.48 8.37 -6.45
N GLN A 91 13.15 7.48 -7.39
CA GLN A 91 11.88 7.44 -8.10
C GLN A 91 10.78 6.88 -7.20
N THR A 92 11.07 5.79 -6.47
CA THR A 92 10.11 5.17 -5.54
C THR A 92 9.87 6.04 -4.31
N LYS A 93 10.85 6.84 -3.87
CA LYS A 93 10.69 7.83 -2.80
C LYS A 93 9.65 8.89 -3.13
N VAL A 94 9.58 9.36 -4.37
CA VAL A 94 8.53 10.31 -4.80
C VAL A 94 7.14 9.72 -4.60
N CYS A 95 6.96 8.41 -4.87
CA CYS A 95 5.70 7.72 -4.63
C CYS A 95 5.34 7.70 -3.14
N PHE A 96 6.32 7.42 -2.26
CA PHE A 96 6.08 7.42 -0.81
C PHE A 96 5.76 8.82 -0.27
N THR A 97 6.47 9.86 -0.74
CA THR A 97 6.19 11.24 -0.33
C THR A 97 4.74 11.63 -0.66
N ARG A 98 4.29 11.35 -1.89
CA ARG A 98 2.90 11.61 -2.30
C ARG A 98 1.89 10.85 -1.44
N TYR A 99 2.19 9.60 -1.10
CA TYR A 99 1.36 8.81 -0.20
C TYR A 99 1.30 9.41 1.21
N ALA A 100 2.44 9.80 1.77
CA ALA A 100 2.51 10.42 3.09
C ALA A 100 1.74 11.74 3.16
N GLU A 101 1.84 12.57 2.11
CA GLU A 101 1.05 13.80 1.94
C GLU A 101 -0.46 13.49 1.88
N ALA A 102 -0.87 12.52 1.05
CA ALA A 102 -2.27 12.11 0.95
C ALA A 102 -2.82 11.61 2.30
N MET A 103 -2.05 10.82 3.04
CA MET A 103 -2.45 10.34 4.37
C MET A 103 -2.63 11.48 5.37
N HIS A 104 -1.77 12.50 5.32
CA HIS A 104 -1.91 13.69 6.15
C HIS A 104 -3.18 14.49 5.78
N ASP A 105 -3.44 14.66 4.48
CA ASP A 105 -4.62 15.36 4.00
C ASP A 105 -5.93 14.63 4.33
N ILE A 106 -5.93 13.29 4.26
CA ILE A 106 -7.08 12.48 4.66
C ILE A 106 -7.34 12.65 6.16
N GLN A 107 -6.30 12.51 7.00
CA GLN A 107 -6.44 12.65 8.44
C GLN A 107 -6.99 14.03 8.83
N THR A 108 -6.50 15.10 8.21
CA THR A 108 -6.97 16.46 8.49
C THR A 108 -8.41 16.67 8.06
N LYS A 109 -8.80 16.17 6.88
CA LYS A 109 -10.20 16.24 6.42
C LYS A 109 -11.15 15.45 7.31
N THR A 110 -10.80 14.22 7.68
CA THR A 110 -11.63 13.38 8.56
C THR A 110 -11.87 14.05 9.90
N ASN A 111 -10.84 14.64 10.53
CA ASN A 111 -11.01 15.35 11.79
C ASN A 111 -11.99 16.55 11.66
N LEU A 112 -11.90 17.32 10.57
CA LEU A 112 -12.78 18.46 10.33
C LEU A 112 -14.23 18.03 10.03
N GLU A 113 -14.42 16.91 9.35
CA GLU A 113 -15.73 16.31 9.08
C GLU A 113 -16.36 15.78 10.37
N GLU A 114 -15.58 15.12 11.24
CA GLU A 114 -16.02 14.65 12.57
C GLU A 114 -16.45 15.82 13.49
N GLU A 115 -15.65 16.90 13.57
CA GLU A 115 -15.97 18.09 14.37
C GLU A 115 -17.26 18.79 13.89
N ARG A 116 -17.50 18.83 12.58
CA ARG A 116 -18.71 19.45 12.00
C ARG A 116 -19.97 18.62 12.28
N GLU A 117 -19.86 17.30 12.28
CA GLU A 117 -21.00 16.39 12.50
C GLU A 117 -21.49 16.40 13.96
N GLU A 118 -20.60 16.59 14.94
CA GLU A 118 -20.99 16.69 16.37
C GLU A 118 -21.84 17.94 16.69
N ILE A 119 -21.75 19.00 15.89
CA ILE A 119 -22.43 20.28 16.16
C ILE A 119 -23.88 20.30 15.61
N MET A 120 -24.24 19.41 14.68
CA MET A 120 -25.44 19.57 13.85
C MET A 120 -26.57 18.55 14.11
N ASP A 121 -26.31 17.42 14.79
CA ASP A 121 -27.31 16.36 14.96
C ASP A 121 -27.93 16.32 16.36
N THR A 122 -29.26 16.42 16.42
CA THR A 122 -30.06 16.10 17.62
C THR A 122 -30.69 14.71 17.56
N ASP A 123 -30.63 14.03 16.40
CA ASP A 123 -31.05 12.64 16.23
C ASP A 123 -29.84 11.69 16.19
N ILE A 124 -29.83 10.72 17.11
CA ILE A 124 -28.74 9.75 17.28
C ILE A 124 -28.62 8.84 16.05
N PHE A 125 -29.75 8.49 15.42
CA PHE A 125 -29.75 7.56 14.29
C PHE A 125 -29.11 8.18 13.04
N THR A 126 -29.42 9.44 12.73
CA THR A 126 -28.78 10.17 11.62
C THR A 126 -27.31 10.42 11.86
N TYR A 127 -26.92 10.71 13.10
CA TYR A 127 -25.51 10.89 13.48
C TYR A 127 -24.69 9.63 13.24
N GLU A 128 -25.15 8.49 13.77
CA GLU A 128 -24.44 7.22 13.60
C GLU A 128 -24.34 6.81 12.12
N LYS A 129 -25.38 7.08 11.32
CA LYS A 129 -25.35 6.79 9.88
C LYS A 129 -24.32 7.64 9.16
N ARG A 130 -24.32 8.96 9.37
CA ARG A 130 -23.34 9.87 8.74
C ARG A 130 -21.92 9.54 9.16
N LYS A 131 -21.70 9.29 10.44
CA LYS A 131 -20.40 8.87 10.96
C LYS A 131 -19.86 7.61 10.26
N ARG A 132 -20.73 6.63 9.97
CA ARG A 132 -20.35 5.44 9.19
C ARG A 132 -20.01 5.80 7.75
N GLU A 133 -20.83 6.61 7.08
CA GLU A 133 -20.57 7.04 5.70
C GLU A 133 -19.24 7.82 5.59
N THR A 134 -18.96 8.71 6.54
CA THR A 134 -17.71 9.46 6.65
C THR A 134 -16.52 8.53 6.93
N ALA A 135 -16.68 7.55 7.82
CA ALA A 135 -15.65 6.53 8.07
C ALA A 135 -15.38 5.65 6.83
N ASP A 136 -16.42 5.24 6.11
CA ASP A 136 -16.31 4.42 4.90
C ASP A 136 -15.64 5.20 3.76
N LYS A 137 -15.95 6.49 3.61
CA LYS A 137 -15.27 7.40 2.69
C LYS A 137 -13.80 7.57 3.07
N GLY A 138 -13.50 7.83 4.34
CA GLY A 138 -12.12 7.92 4.83
C GLY A 138 -11.32 6.64 4.59
N MET A 139 -11.94 5.47 4.81
CA MET A 139 -11.33 4.18 4.52
C MET A 139 -11.02 4.02 3.02
N ARG A 140 -11.97 4.37 2.15
CA ARG A 140 -11.77 4.37 0.69
C ARG A 140 -10.59 5.25 0.29
N ASP A 141 -10.51 6.46 0.82
CA ASP A 141 -9.45 7.40 0.49
C ASP A 141 -8.07 6.89 0.94
N VAL A 142 -7.96 6.34 2.16
CA VAL A 142 -6.73 5.71 2.67
C VAL A 142 -6.31 4.55 1.78
N CYS A 143 -7.26 3.66 1.44
CA CYS A 143 -6.97 2.49 0.65
C CYS A 143 -6.55 2.84 -0.78
N CYS A 144 -7.19 3.82 -1.41
CA CYS A 144 -6.82 4.24 -2.75
C CYS A 144 -5.47 4.96 -2.79
N ALA A 145 -5.16 5.81 -1.80
CA ALA A 145 -3.83 6.39 -1.67
C ALA A 145 -2.74 5.31 -1.54
N PHE A 146 -3.02 4.23 -0.80
CA PHE A 146 -2.10 3.10 -0.67
C PHE A 146 -1.96 2.28 -1.96
N GLN A 147 -3.04 2.05 -2.72
CA GLN A 147 -2.95 1.37 -4.02
C GLN A 147 -2.15 2.19 -5.04
N GLU A 148 -2.34 3.52 -5.08
CA GLU A 148 -1.56 4.41 -5.91
C GLU A 148 -0.07 4.35 -5.56
N TYR A 149 0.26 4.28 -4.27
CA TYR A 149 1.63 4.09 -3.80
C TYR A 149 2.24 2.79 -4.32
N LEU A 150 1.54 1.67 -4.12
CA LEU A 150 2.00 0.36 -4.56
C LEU A 150 2.24 0.35 -6.07
N GLU A 151 1.31 0.89 -6.86
CA GLU A 151 1.41 0.90 -8.32
C GLU A 151 2.51 1.83 -8.82
N CYS A 152 2.62 3.04 -8.27
CA CYS A 152 3.70 3.97 -8.60
C CYS A 152 5.08 3.36 -8.34
N SER A 153 5.25 2.72 -7.18
CA SER A 153 6.52 2.13 -6.76
C SER A 153 6.85 0.87 -7.57
N SER A 154 5.89 -0.04 -7.74
CA SER A 154 6.10 -1.27 -8.50
C SER A 154 6.32 -1.00 -9.98
N SER A 155 5.58 -0.07 -10.59
CA SER A 155 5.77 0.34 -11.99
C SER A 155 7.13 1.01 -12.23
N SER A 156 7.59 1.85 -11.29
CA SER A 156 8.94 2.42 -11.35
C SER A 156 10.00 1.33 -11.25
N THR A 157 9.82 0.39 -10.33
CA THR A 157 10.71 -0.77 -10.18
C THR A 157 10.71 -1.64 -11.43
N ARG A 158 9.55 -1.92 -12.05
CA ARG A 158 9.44 -2.71 -13.29
C ARG A 158 10.26 -2.10 -14.42
N LYS A 159 10.10 -0.79 -14.63
CA LYS A 159 10.75 -0.06 -15.73
C LYS A 159 12.28 -0.12 -15.64
N GLN A 160 12.83 -0.15 -14.43
CA GLN A 160 14.28 -0.09 -14.23
C GLN A 160 14.91 -1.45 -13.90
N CYS A 161 14.21 -2.31 -13.17
CA CYS A 161 14.72 -3.56 -12.60
C CYS A 161 14.03 -4.83 -13.10
N GLY A 162 12.99 -4.70 -13.94
CA GLY A 162 12.27 -5.83 -14.52
C GLY A 162 11.12 -6.38 -13.67
N GLU A 163 10.40 -7.35 -14.25
CA GLU A 163 9.13 -7.88 -13.70
C GLU A 163 9.31 -8.66 -12.38
N GLY A 164 10.45 -9.35 -12.20
CA GLY A 164 10.75 -10.04 -10.94
C GLY A 164 10.86 -9.06 -9.77
N ALA A 165 11.60 -7.97 -9.98
CA ALA A 165 11.80 -6.92 -8.98
C ALA A 165 10.48 -6.17 -8.67
N GLU A 166 9.64 -5.95 -9.68
CA GLU A 166 8.29 -5.39 -9.50
C GLU A 166 7.44 -6.26 -8.56
N LYS A 167 7.34 -7.56 -8.84
CA LYS A 167 6.56 -8.50 -8.03
C LYS A 167 7.07 -8.56 -6.60
N PHE A 168 8.40 -8.59 -6.45
CA PHE A 168 9.05 -8.55 -5.13
C PHE A 168 8.73 -7.25 -4.38
N SER A 169 8.96 -6.10 -5.03
CA SER A 169 8.75 -4.76 -4.45
C SER A 169 7.30 -4.56 -4.00
N ARG A 170 6.31 -4.95 -4.83
CA ARG A 170 4.89 -4.87 -4.47
C ARG A 170 4.56 -5.70 -3.22
N LYS A 171 5.03 -6.96 -3.17
CA LYS A 171 4.83 -7.83 -2.00
C LYS A 171 5.53 -7.28 -0.76
N PHE A 172 6.73 -6.75 -0.91
CA PHE A 172 7.49 -6.17 0.19
C PHE A 172 6.75 -5.00 0.83
N LEU A 173 6.28 -4.06 0.01
CA LEU A 173 5.55 -2.87 0.47
C LEU A 173 4.19 -3.23 1.09
N ASP A 174 3.47 -4.18 0.51
CA ASP A 174 2.21 -4.68 1.08
C ASP A 174 2.41 -5.36 2.44
N GLN A 175 3.42 -6.22 2.56
CA GLN A 175 3.75 -6.91 3.81
C GLN A 175 4.18 -5.95 4.93
N MET A 176 4.88 -4.87 4.55
CA MET A 176 5.34 -3.84 5.47
C MET A 176 4.25 -2.85 5.88
N SER A 177 3.14 -2.80 5.15
CA SER A 177 1.97 -2.04 5.55
C SER A 177 1.33 -2.60 6.83
N SER A 178 0.61 -1.73 7.55
CA SER A 178 -0.12 -2.17 8.73
C SER A 178 -1.17 -3.23 8.35
N ALA A 179 -1.44 -4.17 9.26
CA ALA A 179 -2.52 -5.12 9.00
C ALA A 179 -3.90 -4.45 8.87
N LEU A 180 -4.08 -3.20 9.31
CA LEU A 180 -5.32 -2.47 9.03
C LEU A 180 -5.46 -2.21 7.54
N ILE A 181 -4.44 -1.61 6.93
CA ILE A 181 -4.41 -1.34 5.49
C ILE A 181 -4.58 -2.66 4.73
N ARG A 182 -3.74 -3.66 4.98
CA ARG A 182 -3.81 -4.93 4.24
C ARG A 182 -5.18 -5.64 4.37
N ASN A 183 -5.79 -5.61 5.56
CA ASN A 183 -7.05 -6.33 5.78
C ASN A 183 -8.29 -5.54 5.32
N HIS A 184 -8.29 -4.21 5.41
CA HIS A 184 -9.45 -3.38 5.02
C HIS A 184 -9.39 -2.94 3.56
N CYS A 185 -8.19 -2.86 2.98
CA CYS A 185 -8.01 -2.43 1.59
C CYS A 185 -8.14 -3.56 0.56
N HIS A 186 -8.45 -4.78 0.99
CA HIS A 186 -8.60 -5.94 0.09
C HIS A 186 -9.71 -5.73 -0.96
N GLU A 187 -10.79 -5.02 -0.60
CA GLU A 187 -11.91 -4.72 -1.52
C GLU A 187 -11.63 -3.50 -2.43
N TYR A 188 -10.61 -2.71 -2.10
CA TYR A 188 -10.23 -1.51 -2.85
C TYR A 188 -9.10 -1.83 -3.81
N SER A 189 -9.45 -2.49 -4.90
CA SER A 189 -8.49 -2.81 -5.96
C SER A 189 -8.09 -1.55 -6.77
N PRO A 190 -7.00 -1.60 -7.56
CA PRO A 190 -6.63 -0.49 -8.45
C PRO A 190 -7.76 -0.05 -9.38
N GLN A 191 -8.63 -0.97 -9.81
CA GLN A 191 -9.80 -0.64 -10.63
C GLN A 191 -10.85 0.17 -9.85
N VAL A 192 -11.16 -0.22 -8.60
CA VAL A 192 -12.08 0.51 -7.72
C VAL A 192 -11.58 1.93 -7.42
N CYS A 193 -10.26 2.09 -7.40
CA CYS A 193 -9.59 3.37 -7.23
C CYS A 193 -9.38 4.16 -8.54
N GLY A 194 -9.75 3.60 -9.70
CA GLY A 194 -9.63 4.27 -10.99
C GLY A 194 -8.20 4.37 -11.53
N ILE A 195 -7.26 3.59 -10.99
CA ILE A 195 -5.84 3.57 -11.37
C ILE A 195 -5.65 2.86 -12.72
N ASP A 196 -6.41 1.79 -12.97
CA ASP A 196 -6.41 1.02 -14.21
C ASP A 196 -7.39 1.55 -15.26
N ALA A 197 -7.99 2.72 -15.04
CA ALA A 197 -8.80 3.39 -16.04
C ALA A 197 -7.89 3.96 -17.15
N SER A 198 -7.33 3.05 -17.95
CA SER A 198 -6.98 3.36 -19.32
C SER A 198 -8.21 4.02 -19.95
N PRO A 199 -8.09 5.18 -20.63
CA PRO A 199 -9.22 5.75 -21.34
C PRO A 199 -9.70 4.66 -22.28
N GLY A 200 -10.88 4.12 -21.98
CA GLY A 200 -11.47 3.04 -22.73
C GLY A 200 -11.35 3.37 -24.20
N SER A 201 -10.63 2.52 -24.91
CA SER A 201 -10.89 2.19 -26.29
C SER A 201 -12.40 2.08 -26.46
N GLY A 202 -13.03 3.20 -26.78
CA GLY A 202 -14.30 3.19 -27.47
C GLY A 202 -14.02 2.36 -28.72
N SER A 203 -14.50 1.12 -28.72
CA SER A 203 -14.66 0.39 -29.96
C SER A 203 -15.55 1.25 -30.84
N MET A 204 -14.93 2.09 -31.68
CA MET A 204 -15.56 2.54 -32.89
C MET A 204 -15.85 1.26 -33.66
N ILE A 205 -17.08 0.78 -33.54
CA ILE A 205 -17.62 -0.21 -34.44
C ILE A 205 -17.59 0.48 -35.80
N LEU A 206 -16.52 0.28 -36.56
CA LEU A 206 -16.53 0.58 -37.99
C LEU A 206 -17.65 -0.27 -38.59
N PRO A 207 -18.65 0.32 -39.26
CA PRO A 207 -19.65 -0.48 -39.94
C PRO A 207 -18.92 -1.25 -41.04
N SER A 208 -18.95 -2.58 -40.95
CA SER A 208 -18.44 -3.47 -41.98
C SER A 208 -19.17 -3.21 -43.29
N LEU A 209 -18.42 -2.81 -44.33
CA LEU A 209 -18.86 -2.55 -45.71
C LEU A 209 -19.58 -3.74 -46.39
N THR A 210 -19.70 -4.88 -45.72
CA THR A 210 -20.38 -6.08 -46.20
C THR A 210 -21.91 -5.94 -46.22
N MET A 211 -22.50 -5.09 -45.36
CA MET A 211 -23.96 -4.92 -45.31
C MET A 211 -24.53 -3.97 -46.37
N ILE A 212 -23.71 -3.14 -47.02
CA ILE A 212 -24.16 -2.22 -48.09
C ILE A 212 -24.37 -2.98 -49.42
N LEU A 213 -23.67 -4.08 -49.63
CA LEU A 213 -23.82 -4.87 -50.86
C LEU A 213 -25.08 -5.75 -50.85
N ILE A 214 -25.55 -6.15 -49.66
CA ILE A 214 -26.76 -6.99 -49.54
C ILE A 214 -28.02 -6.16 -49.84
N SER A 215 -28.08 -4.89 -49.44
CA SER A 215 -29.21 -4.01 -49.74
C SER A 215 -29.29 -3.60 -51.22
N LEU A 216 -28.16 -3.50 -51.94
CA LEU A 216 -28.13 -3.26 -53.39
C LEU A 216 -28.57 -4.48 -54.20
N SER A 217 -28.28 -5.70 -53.73
CA SER A 217 -28.71 -6.94 -54.40
C SER A 217 -30.21 -7.23 -54.30
N HIS A 218 -30.90 -6.67 -53.30
CA HIS A 218 -32.35 -6.79 -53.14
C HIS A 218 -33.16 -5.75 -53.92
N PHE A 219 -32.51 -4.67 -54.40
CA PHE A 219 -33.17 -3.61 -55.20
C PHE A 219 -33.02 -3.80 -56.72
N LEU A 220 -32.26 -4.79 -57.17
CA LEU A 220 -31.97 -5.08 -58.58
C LEU A 220 -32.48 -6.46 -59.04
N ARG A 221 -33.46 -7.03 -58.33
CA ARG A 221 -34.21 -8.22 -58.77
C ARG A 221 -35.71 -8.01 -58.64
#